data_AF-A0A974PSJ1-F1
#
_entry.id   AF-A0A974PSJ1-F1
#
_cell.length_a   1.000
_cell.length_b   1.000
_cell.length_c   1.000
_cell.angle_alpha   90.00
_cell.angle_beta   90.00
_cell.angle_gamma   90.00
#
_symmetry.space_group_name_H-M   'P 1'
#
loop_
_entity.id
_entity.type
_entity.pdbx_description
1 polymer ?
#
loop_
_entity_poly.entity_id
_entity_poly.type
_entity_poly.pdbx_seq_one_letter_code
_entity_poly.pdbx_strand_id
1 'polypeptide(L)' 'MVAITGDWTAFELRRLAAASKYASQSKRLLSLVAVLAGMGRQTLNDWVRQFNARGPKG' A
#
# COMPACT_ATOMS: atom_id res chain seq x y z
N MET A 1 -4.91 -23.63 -16.85
CA MET A 1 -5.83 -22.79 -16.04
C MET A 1 -4.99 -21.89 -15.16
N VAL A 2 -5.01 -20.57 -15.41
CA VAL A 2 -4.32 -19.60 -14.54
C VAL A 2 -5.31 -19.21 -13.44
N ALA A 3 -5.02 -19.57 -12.19
CA ALA A 3 -5.81 -19.15 -11.05
C ALA A 3 -5.57 -17.66 -10.81
N ILE A 4 -6.57 -16.82 -11.12
CA ILE A 4 -6.55 -15.37 -10.82
C ILE A 4 -7.24 -15.16 -9.47
N THR A 5 -6.69 -15.68 -8.39
CA THR A 5 -7.15 -15.32 -7.04
C THR A 5 -6.08 -15.72 -6.03
N GLY A 6 -5.03 -14.90 -5.96
CA GLY A 6 -4.25 -14.79 -4.74
C GLY A 6 -4.93 -13.77 -3.84
N ASP A 7 -5.36 -14.17 -2.65
CA ASP A 7 -5.84 -13.24 -1.63
C ASP A 7 -4.69 -12.31 -1.24
N TRP A 8 -4.66 -11.11 -1.83
CA TRP A 8 -3.65 -10.12 -1.55
C TRP A 8 -3.87 -9.54 -0.16
N THR A 9 -2.92 -9.79 0.74
CA THR A 9 -2.97 -9.19 2.08
C THR A 9 -2.50 -7.73 2.05
N ALA A 10 -2.95 -6.95 3.03
CA ALA A 10 -2.45 -5.59 3.24
C ALA A 10 -0.93 -5.54 3.49
N PHE A 11 -0.30 -6.64 3.91
CA PHE A 11 1.15 -6.74 4.05
C PHE A 11 1.85 -6.88 2.69
N GLU A 12 1.37 -7.78 1.83
CA GLU A 12 1.94 -7.99 0.50
C GLU A 12 1.84 -6.72 -0.36
N LEU A 13 0.72 -6.02 -0.30
CA LEU A 13 0.56 -4.75 -1.02
C LEU A 13 1.50 -3.65 -0.50
N ARG A 14 1.80 -3.61 0.81
CA ARG A 14 2.83 -2.71 1.37
C ARG A 14 4.22 -3.07 0.85
N ARG A 15 4.55 -4.35 0.79
CA ARG A 15 5.82 -4.84 0.24
C ARG A 15 5.98 -4.51 -1.25
N LEU A 16 4.90 -4.62 -2.03
CA LEU A 16 4.89 -4.21 -3.43
C LEU A 16 5.00 -2.69 -3.60
N ALA A 17 4.31 -1.91 -2.76
CA ALA A 17 4.40 -0.45 -2.80
C ALA A 17 5.82 0.05 -2.48
N ALA A 18 6.48 -0.63 -1.54
CA ALA A 18 7.88 -0.40 -1.16
C ALA A 18 8.88 -0.72 -2.28
N ALA A 19 8.62 -1.78 -3.05
CA ALA A 19 9.47 -2.21 -4.15
C ALA A 19 9.20 -1.42 -5.46
N SER A 20 8.11 -0.67 -5.54
CA SER A 20 7.74 0.07 -6.74
C SER A 20 8.64 1.29 -6.95
N LYS A 21 9.13 1.44 -8.18
CA LYS A 21 9.92 2.60 -8.63
C LYS A 21 9.05 3.81 -8.96
N TYR A 22 7.74 3.63 -9.08
CA TYR A 22 6.82 4.68 -9.54
C TYR A 22 5.93 5.15 -8.39
N ALA A 23 6.06 6.42 -8.03
CA ALA A 23 5.28 7.03 -6.96
C ALA A 23 3.75 6.90 -7.17
N SER A 24 3.29 6.89 -8.42
CA SER A 24 1.87 6.69 -8.76
C SER A 24 1.39 5.26 -8.46
N GLN A 25 2.22 4.25 -8.69
CA GLN A 25 1.91 2.85 -8.40
C GLN A 25 1.94 2.59 -6.89
N SER A 26 2.94 3.12 -6.18
CA SER A 26 2.98 3.04 -4.71
C SER A 26 1.70 3.61 -4.10
N LYS A 27 1.29 4.83 -4.47
CA LYS A 27 0.06 5.46 -3.95
C LYS A 27 -1.19 4.58 -4.13
N ARG A 28 -1.37 3.97 -5.30
CA ARG A 28 -2.51 3.07 -5.57
C ARG A 28 -2.51 1.84 -4.68
N LEU A 29 -1.35 1.20 -4.53
CA LEU A 29 -1.20 0.02 -3.66
C LEU A 29 -1.47 0.39 -2.19
N LEU A 30 -1.01 1.57 -1.75
CA LEU A 30 -1.27 2.07 -0.40
C LEU A 30 -2.75 2.38 -0.15
N SER A 31 -3.47 2.90 -1.15
CA SER A 31 -4.92 3.07 -1.03
C SER A 31 -5.64 1.73 -0.85
N LEU A 32 -5.23 0.68 -1.56
CA LEU A 32 -5.79 -0.66 -1.40
C LEU A 32 -5.51 -1.26 -0.01
N VAL A 33 -4.28 -1.08 0.49
CA VAL A 33 -3.90 -1.45 1.86
C VAL A 33 -4.82 -0.81 2.89
N ALA A 34 -5.11 0.48 2.73
CA ALA A 34 -5.97 1.22 3.65
C ALA A 34 -7.42 0.73 3.63
N VAL A 35 -7.95 0.40 2.45
CA VAL A 35 -9.28 -0.22 2.31
C VAL A 35 -9.31 -1.57 3.03
N LEU A 36 -8.31 -2.43 2.80
CA LEU A 36 -8.23 -3.75 3.45
C LEU A 36 -8.02 -3.66 4.97
N ALA A 37 -7.36 -2.60 5.45
CA ALA A 37 -7.12 -2.36 6.87
C ALA A 37 -8.24 -1.57 7.56
N GLY A 38 -9.34 -1.22 6.85
CA GLY A 38 -10.44 -0.43 7.42
C GLY A 38 -10.04 0.99 7.84
N MET A 39 -9.01 1.57 7.23
CA MET A 39 -8.48 2.88 7.63
C MET A 39 -9.37 4.03 7.17
N GLY A 40 -9.64 4.97 8.08
CA GLY A 40 -10.28 6.24 7.76
C GLY A 40 -9.39 7.15 6.90
N ARG A 41 -10.01 8.09 6.16
CA ARG A 41 -9.31 9.00 5.23
C ARG A 41 -8.19 9.82 5.89
N GLN A 42 -8.37 10.27 7.13
CA GLN A 42 -7.37 11.05 7.87
C GLN A 42 -6.13 10.20 8.17
N THR A 43 -6.34 9.01 8.77
CA THR A 43 -5.29 8.04 9.09
C THR A 43 -4.52 7.60 7.85
N LEU A 44 -5.21 7.39 6.72
CA LEU A 44 -4.59 7.06 5.44
C LEU A 44 -3.66 8.18 4.95
N ASN A 45 -4.11 9.44 4.99
CA ASN A 45 -3.32 10.58 4.54
C ASN A 45 -2.05 10.77 5.38
N ASP A 46 -2.17 10.73 6.70
CA ASP A 46 -1.02 10.89 7.61
C ASP A 46 -0.01 9.75 7.41
N TRP A 47 -0.51 8.51 7.28
CA TRP A 47 0.34 7.36 7.03
C TRP A 47 1.05 7.42 5.67
N VAL A 48 0.35 7.77 4.58
CA VAL A 48 0.97 7.93 3.24
C VAL A 48 2.04 9.01 3.27
N ARG A 49 1.82 10.10 4.00
CA ARG A 49 2.81 11.16 4.16
C ARG A 49 4.06 10.62 4.86
N GLN A 50 3.88 9.86 5.94
CA GLN A 50 4.98 9.25 6.68
C GLN A 50 5.74 8.22 5.84
N PHE A 51 5.02 7.37 5.10
CA PHE A 51 5.61 6.39 4.19
C PHE A 51 6.42 7.05 3.08
N ASN A 52 5.92 8.12 2.47
CA ASN A 52 6.65 8.87 1.44
C ASN A 52 7.88 9.60 2.00
N ALA A 53 7.82 10.04 3.26
CA ALA A 53 8.92 10.76 3.91
C ALA A 53 10.03 9.83 4.41
N ARG A 54 9.69 8.63 4.90
CA ARG A 54 10.62 7.69 5.55
C ARG A 54 11.01 6.50 4.67
N GLY A 55 10.26 6.26 3.60
CA GLY A 55 10.38 5.04 2.81
C GLY A 55 9.94 3.80 3.60
N PRO A 56 10.06 2.61 2.99
CA PRO A 56 9.56 1.36 3.57
C PRO A 56 10.35 0.83 4.77
N LYS A 57 11.45 1.50 5.15
CA LYS A 57 12.27 1.17 6.34
C LYS A 57 12.00 2.11 7.53
N GLY A 58 10.91 2.88 7.49
CA GLY A 58 10.48 3.72 8.61
C GLY A 58 10.16 2.94 9.88
#